data_AF-A0A258HCK7-F1
#
_entry.id   AF-A0A258HCK7-F1
#
_cell.length_a   1.000
_cell.length_b   1.000
_cell.length_c   1.000
_cell.angle_alpha   90.00
_cell.angle_beta   90.00
_cell.angle_gamma   90.00
#
_symmetry.space_group_name_H-M   'P 1'
#
loop_
_entity.id
_entity.type
_entity.pdbx_description
1 polymer ?
#
loop_
_entity_poly.entity_id
_entity_poly.type
_entity_poly.pdbx_seq_one_letter_code
_entity_poly.pdbx_strand_id
1 'polypeptide(L)'
;MSNRERMPTTTETSQEDQPEKRAITASLLAHYFDFTPLDDAPDIDNPLDELQLLADDMNAQGLTPFDLLSVPRASFSYWETAVKKKRIEVGEDGKSHTVNDIEVVPSRARRYDIRPQTRDVDLSEFIITPPPVNIRKTQSKPRKVRHEKVLVDLPDIQYALREHRDGSFTPVHDPRAIDVALQITKDIQPDVIVSGGDELDLPELGRFDADSTHFMGPHSVRRSVLGLHRLMAQLRADNQNAEIPMVSSNHVERWDKFWLKHAPHLAEVRPADDPEGYPLLSIERALGLKALDIDYIAGYAAAMYRVNDRLITFHGDKSKNNGSTAQEYLKAFPDQSVMFHHTHRMEREMRTLGGRVIQAFSNGCLANTQGAVPSYHNAVDTHGEIVPHQENWQNGIGVVHYTEGNGAFHVEQVAIDHNDGYRAFYDGKWYEPRPQAERTWEQFEPGLTIREYPAAPEVRNAA
;
A
#
# COMPACT_ATOMS: atom_id res chain seq x y z
N MET A 1 -25.96 47.30 -24.53
CA MET A 1 -24.50 47.23 -24.72
C MET A 1 -23.91 46.31 -23.67
N SER A 2 -23.65 45.05 -24.02
CA SER A 2 -22.42 44.32 -23.70
C SER A 2 -22.54 42.95 -24.35
N ASN A 3 -21.50 42.58 -25.10
CA ASN A 3 -21.45 41.42 -25.96
C ASN A 3 -21.38 40.12 -25.15
N ARG A 4 -22.02 39.09 -25.69
CA ARG A 4 -21.76 37.69 -25.37
C ARG A 4 -20.35 37.33 -25.82
N GLU A 5 -19.49 36.91 -24.90
CA GLU A 5 -18.33 36.08 -25.21
C GLU A 5 -18.59 34.67 -24.68
N ARG A 6 -18.61 33.70 -25.60
CA ARG A 6 -18.53 32.27 -25.29
C ARG A 6 -17.10 31.98 -24.83
N MET A 7 -16.95 31.42 -23.63
CA MET A 7 -15.68 30.81 -23.24
C MET A 7 -15.40 29.60 -24.15
N PRO A 8 -14.16 29.43 -24.65
CA PRO A 8 -13.79 28.26 -25.41
C PRO A 8 -13.65 27.04 -24.48
N THR A 9 -14.26 25.93 -24.89
CA THR A 9 -13.99 24.59 -24.39
C THR A 9 -12.58 24.18 -24.84
N THR A 10 -11.62 24.17 -23.93
CA THR A 10 -10.29 23.59 -24.14
C THR A 10 -10.28 22.15 -23.67
N THR A 11 -10.71 21.23 -24.54
CA THR A 11 -10.24 19.85 -24.56
C THR A 11 -9.10 19.78 -25.56
N GLU A 12 -7.88 19.97 -25.07
CA GLU A 12 -6.63 19.54 -25.69
C GLU A 12 -5.56 19.78 -24.62
N THR A 13 -5.41 18.81 -23.72
CA THR A 13 -4.18 18.69 -22.93
C THR A 13 -3.07 18.38 -23.93
N SER A 14 -2.30 19.40 -24.29
CA SER A 14 -0.96 19.19 -24.83
C SER A 14 -0.25 18.21 -23.90
N GLN A 15 0.31 17.14 -24.46
CA GLN A 15 1.26 16.28 -23.76
C GLN A 15 2.43 17.16 -23.33
N GLU A 16 2.34 17.72 -22.13
CA GLU A 16 3.48 18.32 -21.48
C GLU A 16 4.50 17.22 -21.28
N ASP A 17 5.71 17.51 -21.74
CA ASP A 17 6.89 16.70 -21.59
C ASP A 17 7.13 16.47 -20.08
N GLN A 18 6.81 15.27 -19.58
CA GLN A 18 6.97 14.91 -18.16
C GLN A 18 8.30 14.15 -17.98
N PRO A 19 9.40 14.83 -17.61
CA PRO A 19 10.71 14.21 -17.44
C PRO A 19 10.73 13.07 -16.39
N GLU A 20 9.78 13.06 -15.47
CA GLU A 20 9.62 11.98 -14.47
C GLU A 20 9.14 10.66 -15.10
N LYS A 21 8.18 10.70 -16.04
CA LYS A 21 7.72 9.50 -16.79
C LYS A 21 8.83 8.91 -17.67
N ARG A 22 9.67 9.80 -18.20
CA ARG A 22 10.86 9.45 -18.98
C ARG A 22 11.84 8.62 -18.15
N ALA A 23 12.20 9.10 -16.96
CA ALA A 23 13.13 8.41 -16.05
C ALA A 23 12.59 7.05 -15.55
N ILE A 24 11.29 6.94 -15.27
CA ILE A 24 10.64 5.69 -14.85
C ILE A 24 10.74 4.62 -15.95
N THR A 25 10.51 5.03 -17.21
CA THR A 25 10.52 4.11 -18.35
C THR A 25 11.91 3.55 -18.62
N ALA A 26 12.96 4.38 -18.54
CA ALA A 26 14.34 3.95 -18.70
C ALA A 26 14.79 2.97 -17.59
N SER A 27 14.36 3.22 -16.34
CA SER A 27 14.64 2.33 -15.20
C SER A 27 13.95 0.98 -15.34
N LEU A 28 12.68 0.94 -15.78
CA LEU A 28 11.97 -0.30 -16.08
C LEU A 28 12.69 -1.09 -17.19
N LEU A 29 13.14 -0.42 -18.26
CA LEU A 29 13.90 -1.08 -19.32
C LEU A 29 15.19 -1.72 -18.77
N ALA A 30 15.97 -1.00 -17.96
CA ALA A 30 17.17 -1.53 -17.30
C ALA A 30 16.87 -2.73 -16.40
N HIS A 31 15.71 -2.72 -15.74
CA HIS A 31 15.33 -3.79 -14.81
C HIS A 31 14.93 -5.08 -15.52
N TYR A 32 14.20 -4.97 -16.64
CA TYR A 32 13.57 -6.12 -17.32
C TYR A 32 14.36 -6.64 -18.52
N PHE A 33 15.33 -5.89 -19.04
CA PHE A 33 16.04 -6.26 -20.26
C PHE A 33 17.56 -6.18 -20.13
N ASP A 34 18.25 -7.12 -20.77
CA ASP A 34 19.69 -7.07 -20.99
C ASP A 34 19.98 -6.25 -22.24
N PHE A 35 20.92 -5.31 -22.11
CA PHE A 35 21.37 -4.43 -23.18
C PHE A 35 22.77 -4.83 -23.60
N THR A 36 22.89 -5.37 -24.80
CA THR A 36 24.19 -5.74 -25.38
C THR A 36 24.51 -4.85 -26.58
N PRO A 37 25.60 -4.06 -26.54
CA PRO A 37 26.10 -3.36 -27.72
C PRO A 37 26.52 -4.39 -28.79
N LEU A 38 26.12 -4.16 -30.04
CA LEU A 38 26.39 -5.12 -31.14
C LEU A 38 27.63 -4.81 -31.97
N ASP A 39 28.36 -3.72 -31.69
CA ASP A 39 29.56 -3.28 -32.42
C ASP A 39 30.65 -2.79 -31.44
N ASP A 40 31.88 -2.51 -31.92
CA ASP A 40 33.00 -1.85 -31.20
C ASP A 40 32.68 -0.38 -30.84
N ALA A 41 31.50 -0.14 -30.29
CA ALA A 41 31.10 1.13 -29.74
C ALA A 41 32.07 1.49 -28.61
N PRO A 42 32.58 2.74 -28.55
CA PRO A 42 33.44 3.15 -27.44
C PRO A 42 32.73 2.91 -26.12
N ASP A 43 33.51 2.59 -25.07
CA ASP A 43 33.00 2.42 -23.71
C ASP A 43 32.02 3.54 -23.37
N ILE A 44 30.85 3.13 -22.91
CA ILE A 44 29.74 4.03 -22.62
C ILE A 44 30.03 4.69 -21.26
N ASP A 45 30.11 6.02 -21.23
CA ASP A 45 30.26 6.76 -19.96
C ASP A 45 29.01 6.63 -19.06
N ASN A 46 27.81 6.44 -19.64
CA ASN A 46 26.56 6.20 -18.89
C ASN A 46 25.47 5.43 -19.70
N PRO A 47 25.20 4.14 -19.40
CA PRO A 47 24.19 3.32 -20.08
C PRO A 47 22.75 3.84 -19.93
N LEU A 48 22.46 4.63 -18.89
CA LEU A 48 21.11 5.14 -18.60
C LEU A 48 20.63 6.18 -19.62
N ASP A 49 21.54 6.94 -20.24
CA ASP A 49 21.17 7.98 -21.21
C ASP A 49 20.66 7.38 -22.53
N GLU A 50 21.20 6.24 -22.95
CA GLU A 50 20.75 5.49 -24.14
C GLU A 50 19.42 4.77 -23.89
N LEU A 51 19.23 4.27 -22.66
CA LEU A 51 17.94 3.73 -22.22
C LEU A 51 16.86 4.80 -22.19
N GLN A 52 17.25 6.04 -21.89
CA GLN A 52 16.35 7.18 -21.92
C GLN A 52 15.91 7.52 -23.35
N LEU A 53 16.84 7.54 -24.31
CA LEU A 53 16.51 7.72 -25.73
C LEU A 53 15.54 6.65 -26.24
N LEU A 54 15.76 5.39 -25.82
CA LEU A 54 14.89 4.29 -26.19
C LEU A 54 13.50 4.45 -25.57
N ALA A 55 13.44 4.78 -24.28
CA ALA A 55 12.20 5.07 -23.59
C ALA A 55 11.42 6.18 -24.28
N ASP A 56 12.09 7.23 -24.75
CA ASP A 56 11.47 8.35 -25.44
C ASP A 56 10.89 7.93 -26.79
N ASP A 57 11.62 7.14 -27.57
CA ASP A 57 11.15 6.59 -28.85
C ASP A 57 9.98 5.62 -28.69
N MET A 58 9.99 4.80 -27.64
CA MET A 58 8.87 3.90 -27.30
C MET A 58 7.63 4.70 -26.91
N ASN A 59 7.79 5.69 -26.04
CA ASN A 59 6.69 6.57 -25.62
C ASN A 59 6.10 7.34 -26.81
N ALA A 60 6.93 7.85 -27.72
CA ALA A 60 6.47 8.50 -28.95
C ALA A 60 5.65 7.57 -29.86
N GLN A 61 5.89 6.27 -29.79
CA GLN A 61 5.15 5.23 -30.52
C GLN A 61 3.97 4.65 -29.74
N GLY A 62 3.72 5.14 -28.52
CA GLY A 62 2.67 4.61 -27.63
C GLY A 62 2.97 3.21 -27.10
N LEU A 63 4.24 2.82 -27.08
CA LEU A 63 4.72 1.53 -26.57
C LEU A 63 5.21 1.67 -25.13
N THR A 64 4.99 0.63 -24.34
CA THR A 64 5.48 0.50 -22.96
C THR A 64 6.57 -0.58 -22.88
N PRO A 65 7.44 -0.56 -21.85
CA PRO A 65 8.41 -1.63 -21.61
C PRO A 65 7.78 -3.03 -21.54
N PHE A 66 6.53 -3.14 -21.09
CA PHE A 66 5.81 -4.42 -21.02
C PHE A 66 5.46 -4.99 -22.40
N ASP A 67 5.27 -4.14 -23.41
CA ASP A 67 5.00 -4.59 -24.78
C ASP A 67 6.22 -5.35 -25.36
N LEU A 68 7.44 -4.98 -24.93
CA LEU A 68 8.68 -5.63 -25.33
C LEU A 68 8.90 -6.99 -24.64
N LEU A 69 8.23 -7.30 -23.52
CA LEU A 69 8.40 -8.59 -22.82
C LEU A 69 7.92 -9.77 -23.67
N SER A 70 7.00 -9.52 -24.60
CA SER A 70 6.50 -10.52 -25.55
C SER A 70 7.44 -10.78 -26.72
N VAL A 71 8.48 -9.96 -26.88
CA VAL A 71 9.42 -10.01 -28.00
C VAL A 71 10.71 -10.71 -27.55
N PRO A 72 11.06 -11.87 -28.11
CA PRO A 72 12.23 -12.65 -27.66
C PRO A 72 13.56 -11.89 -27.79
N ARG A 73 13.63 -10.98 -28.75
CA ARG A 73 14.78 -10.13 -29.05
C ARG A 73 14.32 -8.93 -29.87
N ALA A 74 14.71 -7.74 -29.45
CA ALA A 74 14.53 -6.52 -30.22
C ALA A 74 15.90 -5.90 -30.52
N SER A 75 16.04 -5.24 -31.66
CA SER A 75 17.27 -4.54 -32.03
C SER A 75 16.96 -3.10 -32.39
N PHE A 76 17.70 -2.17 -31.79
CA PHE A 76 17.53 -0.73 -32.02
C PHE A 76 18.76 -0.18 -32.71
N SER A 77 18.57 0.79 -33.61
CA SER A 77 19.65 1.42 -34.38
C SER A 77 19.44 2.92 -34.43
N TYR A 78 20.32 3.68 -33.77
CA TYR A 78 20.33 5.14 -33.88
C TYR A 78 21.19 5.57 -35.06
N TRP A 79 20.67 6.46 -35.91
CA TRP A 79 21.39 7.00 -37.05
C TRP A 79 21.56 8.52 -36.88
N GLU A 80 22.79 8.96 -36.61
CA GLU A 80 23.11 10.39 -36.72
C GLU A 80 23.38 10.72 -38.19
N THR A 81 22.61 11.68 -38.73
CA THR A 81 22.71 12.10 -40.14
C THR A 81 23.26 13.51 -40.24
N ALA A 82 24.26 13.73 -41.11
CA ALA A 82 24.83 15.05 -41.33
C ALA A 82 23.85 15.99 -42.06
N VAL A 83 23.67 17.20 -41.55
CA VAL A 83 22.84 18.24 -42.19
C VAL A 83 23.74 19.35 -42.71
N LYS A 84 23.63 19.63 -44.01
CA LYS A 84 24.38 20.73 -44.65
C LYS A 84 23.70 22.06 -44.35
N LYS A 85 24.28 22.88 -43.48
CA LYS A 85 23.80 24.25 -43.24
C LYS A 85 24.43 25.21 -44.24
N LYS A 86 23.59 25.96 -44.96
CA LYS A 86 24.03 27.10 -45.76
C LYS A 86 23.92 28.36 -44.92
N ARG A 87 25.05 29.04 -44.70
CA ARG A 87 25.06 30.38 -44.11
C ARG A 87 25.45 31.37 -45.19
N ILE A 88 24.78 32.52 -45.20
CA ILE A 88 25.14 33.63 -46.07
C ILE A 88 25.92 34.62 -45.23
N GLU A 89 27.15 34.89 -45.63
CA GLU A 89 28.00 35.90 -45.00
C GLU A 89 28.23 37.04 -45.98
N VAL A 90 28.33 38.26 -45.48
CA VAL A 90 28.60 39.44 -46.32
C VAL A 90 30.06 39.80 -46.13
N GLY A 91 30.82 39.77 -47.22
CA GLY A 91 32.24 40.11 -47.22
C GLY A 91 32.47 41.61 -47.00
N GLU A 92 33.71 41.98 -46.69
CA GLU A 92 34.10 43.40 -46.49
C GLU A 92 33.92 44.27 -47.74
N ASP A 93 33.74 43.65 -48.91
CA ASP A 93 33.40 44.31 -50.18
C ASP A 93 31.88 44.58 -50.35
N GLY A 94 31.08 44.21 -49.35
CA GLY A 94 29.62 44.38 -49.34
C GLY A 94 28.84 43.32 -50.12
N LYS A 95 29.49 42.26 -50.61
CA LYS A 95 28.81 41.19 -51.38
C LYS A 95 28.49 39.98 -50.51
N SER A 96 27.33 39.38 -50.76
CA SER A 96 26.89 38.15 -50.09
C SER A 96 27.57 36.93 -50.68
N HIS A 97 28.29 36.19 -49.87
CA HIS A 97 28.90 34.89 -50.19
C HIS A 97 28.14 33.78 -49.46
N THR A 98 27.80 32.71 -50.18
CA THR A 98 27.23 31.51 -49.55
C THR A 98 28.36 30.63 -49.03
N VAL A 99 28.48 30.52 -47.71
CA VAL A 99 29.39 29.60 -47.05
C VAL A 99 28.63 28.29 -46.80
N ASN A 100 29.16 27.20 -47.36
CA ASN A 100 28.63 25.87 -47.09
C ASN A 100 29.41 25.29 -45.90
N ASP A 101 28.83 25.36 -44.71
CA ASP A 101 29.37 24.60 -43.58
C ASP A 101 28.89 23.16 -43.68
N ILE A 102 29.85 22.24 -43.63
CA ILE A 102 29.57 20.82 -43.40
C ILE A 102 29.94 20.56 -41.95
N GLU A 103 28.95 20.56 -41.08
CA GLU A 103 29.12 20.02 -39.74
C GLU A 103 29.08 18.50 -39.85
N VAL A 104 30.26 17.88 -39.86
CA VAL A 104 30.38 16.42 -39.81
C VAL A 104 30.24 16.01 -38.35
N VAL A 105 29.02 15.60 -37.98
CA VAL A 105 28.78 14.86 -36.74
C VAL A 105 28.98 13.38 -37.07
N PRO A 106 29.81 12.63 -36.31
CA PRO A 106 30.20 11.27 -36.68
C PRO A 106 29.00 10.31 -36.80
N SER A 107 28.71 9.89 -38.03
CA SER A 107 27.67 8.92 -38.34
C SER A 107 28.10 7.50 -37.96
N ARG A 108 27.91 7.11 -36.69
CA ARG A 108 27.96 5.69 -36.30
C ARG A 108 26.55 5.22 -35.98
N ALA A 109 26.12 4.16 -36.65
CA ALA A 109 24.90 3.46 -36.24
C ALA A 109 25.19 2.77 -34.90
N ARG A 110 24.59 3.22 -33.81
CA ARG A 110 24.69 2.50 -32.53
C ARG A 110 23.62 1.43 -32.51
N ARG A 111 24.04 0.16 -32.46
CA ARG A 111 23.14 -0.99 -32.46
C ARG A 111 23.12 -1.64 -31.09
N TYR A 112 21.92 -1.77 -30.55
CA TYR A 112 21.68 -2.45 -29.28
C TYR A 112 20.81 -3.68 -29.51
N ASP A 113 21.26 -4.80 -28.96
CA ASP A 113 20.43 -5.97 -28.75
C ASP A 113 19.76 -5.84 -27.38
N ILE A 114 18.43 -5.94 -27.37
CA ILE A 114 17.63 -5.97 -26.17
C ILE A 114 17.02 -7.35 -26.08
N ARG A 115 17.26 -8.00 -24.96
CA ARG A 115 16.66 -9.31 -24.65
C ARG A 115 15.96 -9.19 -23.31
N PRO A 116 14.74 -9.74 -23.16
CA PRO A 116 14.18 -9.88 -21.82
C PRO A 116 15.22 -10.59 -20.97
N GLN A 117 15.51 -10.05 -19.78
CA GLN A 117 16.38 -10.73 -18.84
C GLN A 117 15.74 -12.08 -18.58
N THR A 118 16.35 -13.15 -19.10
CA THR A 118 16.08 -14.50 -18.63
C THR A 118 16.80 -14.60 -17.29
N ARG A 119 16.26 -13.92 -16.27
CA ARG A 119 16.54 -14.37 -14.92
C ARG A 119 16.04 -15.81 -14.88
N ASP A 120 16.82 -16.71 -14.31
CA ASP A 120 16.23 -17.90 -13.73
C ASP A 120 15.25 -17.36 -12.69
N VAL A 121 14.01 -17.13 -13.13
CA VAL A 121 12.94 -16.65 -12.29
C VAL A 121 12.71 -17.82 -11.37
N ASP A 122 13.29 -17.75 -10.17
CA ASP A 122 12.93 -18.68 -9.14
C ASP A 122 11.44 -18.45 -8.89
N LEU A 123 10.61 -19.33 -9.45
CA LEU A 123 9.16 -19.25 -9.32
C LEU A 123 8.76 -19.32 -7.83
N SER A 124 9.65 -19.78 -6.94
CA SER A 124 9.45 -19.69 -5.48
C SER A 124 9.38 -18.24 -4.96
N GLU A 125 9.89 -17.27 -5.72
CA GLU A 125 9.72 -15.84 -5.46
C GLU A 125 8.34 -15.30 -5.86
N PHE A 126 7.60 -16.01 -6.71
CA PHE A 126 6.27 -15.60 -7.19
C PHE A 126 5.14 -16.45 -6.59
N ILE A 127 5.46 -17.67 -6.15
CA ILE A 127 4.53 -18.55 -5.44
C ILE A 127 4.42 -18.05 -4.00
N ILE A 128 3.40 -17.25 -3.72
CA ILE A 128 3.00 -16.88 -2.36
C ILE A 128 2.16 -18.04 -1.81
N THR A 129 2.82 -19.13 -1.41
CA THR A 129 2.18 -20.04 -0.47
C THR A 129 2.51 -19.52 0.92
N PRO A 130 1.52 -19.05 1.72
CA PRO A 130 1.79 -18.69 3.10
C PRO A 130 2.42 -19.90 3.80
N PRO A 131 3.52 -19.71 4.56
CA PRO A 131 4.19 -20.83 5.20
C PRO A 131 3.22 -21.54 6.14
N PRO A 132 3.31 -22.87 6.32
CA PRO A 132 2.48 -23.58 7.27
C PRO A 132 2.66 -22.97 8.67
N VAL A 133 1.56 -22.49 9.24
CA VAL A 133 1.57 -21.81 10.54
C VAL A 133 1.30 -22.82 11.63
N ASN A 134 2.28 -23.06 12.49
CA ASN A 134 2.04 -23.73 13.76
C ASN A 134 1.63 -22.68 14.80
N ILE A 135 0.32 -22.44 14.93
CA ILE A 135 -0.23 -21.48 15.89
C ILE A 135 -0.09 -22.08 17.30
N ARG A 136 1.02 -21.76 17.96
CA ARG A 136 1.21 -22.11 19.38
C ARG A 136 0.61 -21.03 20.25
N LYS A 137 -0.15 -21.45 21.25
CA LYS A 137 -0.67 -20.54 22.27
C LYS A 137 0.49 -19.78 22.91
N THR A 138 0.47 -18.46 22.82
CA THR A 138 1.37 -17.66 23.63
C THR A 138 0.83 -17.60 25.06
N GLN A 139 1.71 -17.36 26.04
CA GLN A 139 1.22 -17.11 27.39
C GLN A 139 0.37 -15.83 27.39
N SER A 140 -0.94 -16.01 27.59
CA SER A 140 -1.92 -14.94 27.75
C SER A 140 -2.71 -15.16 29.03
N LYS A 141 -3.23 -14.07 29.59
CA LYS A 141 -4.10 -14.16 30.77
C LYS A 141 -5.36 -14.94 30.40
N PRO A 142 -5.93 -15.74 31.31
CA PRO A 142 -7.24 -16.33 31.06
C PRO A 142 -8.24 -15.19 30.87
N ARG A 143 -9.11 -15.37 29.87
CA ARG A 143 -10.18 -14.43 29.60
C ARG A 143 -11.07 -14.29 30.85
N LYS A 144 -11.31 -13.05 31.29
CA LYS A 144 -12.19 -12.75 32.42
C LYS A 144 -13.64 -13.15 32.06
N VAL A 145 -14.35 -13.77 33.00
CA VAL A 145 -15.80 -13.98 32.88
C VAL A 145 -16.49 -12.63 32.99
N ARG A 146 -17.31 -12.27 32.00
CA ARG A 146 -17.98 -10.97 31.89
C ARG A 146 -19.37 -11.15 31.31
N HIS A 147 -20.31 -10.31 31.74
CA HIS A 147 -21.68 -10.30 31.21
C HIS A 147 -21.73 -9.58 29.85
N GLU A 148 -20.99 -8.49 29.69
CA GLU A 148 -20.81 -7.78 28.43
C GLU A 148 -19.74 -8.45 27.55
N LYS A 149 -19.96 -8.41 26.25
CA LYS A 149 -18.98 -8.77 25.23
C LYS A 149 -18.00 -7.61 25.04
N VAL A 150 -16.77 -7.94 24.68
CA VAL A 150 -15.73 -6.94 24.39
C VAL A 150 -15.21 -7.13 22.98
N LEU A 151 -15.23 -6.07 22.20
CA LEU A 151 -14.61 -5.99 20.88
C LEU A 151 -13.39 -5.07 20.95
N VAL A 152 -12.31 -5.47 20.31
CA VAL A 152 -11.19 -4.58 20.01
C VAL A 152 -11.18 -4.33 18.50
N ASP A 153 -11.05 -3.07 18.13
CA ASP A 153 -10.96 -2.61 16.75
C ASP A 153 -9.51 -2.28 16.41
N LEU A 154 -8.98 -2.89 15.35
CA LEU A 154 -7.67 -2.63 14.79
C LEU A 154 -7.84 -1.89 13.44
N PRO A 155 -7.82 -0.56 13.44
CA PRO A 155 -8.15 0.23 12.26
C PRO A 155 -6.96 0.41 11.32
N ASP A 156 -7.21 0.38 10.01
CA ASP A 156 -6.32 0.86 8.93
C ASP A 156 -4.82 0.58 9.19
N ILE A 157 -4.43 -0.71 9.22
CA ILE A 157 -3.04 -1.13 9.52
C ILE A 157 -2.07 -0.64 8.43
N GLN A 158 -2.54 -0.59 7.18
CA GLN A 158 -1.78 -0.22 5.99
C GLN A 158 -0.46 -1.00 5.90
N TYR A 159 -0.52 -2.33 6.09
CA TYR A 159 0.68 -3.15 6.04
C TYR A 159 1.24 -3.16 4.63
N ALA A 160 2.31 -2.40 4.41
CA ALA A 160 3.17 -2.52 3.24
C ALA A 160 4.61 -2.19 3.60
N LEU A 161 5.50 -2.58 2.69
CA LEU A 161 6.91 -2.23 2.69
C LEU A 161 7.23 -1.52 1.38
N ARG A 162 7.85 -0.35 1.50
CA ARG A 162 8.41 0.41 0.39
C ARG A 162 9.86 0.01 0.21
N GLU A 163 10.27 -0.38 -0.99
CA GLU A 163 11.65 -0.73 -1.35
C GLU A 163 12.37 0.50 -1.92
N HIS A 164 13.55 0.83 -1.37
CA HIS A 164 14.38 1.93 -1.85
C HIS A 164 15.41 1.45 -2.87
N ARG A 165 16.04 2.38 -3.59
CA ARG A 165 17.02 2.05 -4.66
C ARG A 165 18.23 1.26 -4.17
N ASP A 166 18.59 1.41 -2.90
CA ASP A 166 19.69 0.69 -2.26
C ASP A 166 19.28 -0.72 -1.75
N GLY A 167 18.03 -1.13 -1.99
CA GLY A 167 17.45 -2.39 -1.53
C GLY A 167 17.00 -2.40 -0.08
N SER A 168 17.10 -1.27 0.63
CA SER A 168 16.52 -1.12 1.96
C SER A 168 15.00 -0.99 1.87
N PHE A 169 14.31 -1.26 2.98
CA PHE A 169 12.85 -1.14 3.05
C PHE A 169 12.43 -0.11 4.10
N THR A 170 11.29 0.53 3.89
CA THR A 170 10.61 1.36 4.90
C THR A 170 9.17 0.89 5.06
N PRO A 171 8.71 0.63 6.29
CA PRO A 171 7.34 0.22 6.52
C PRO A 171 6.37 1.40 6.35
N VAL A 172 5.29 1.13 5.64
CA VAL A 172 4.12 2.00 5.53
C VAL A 172 3.25 1.90 6.77
N HIS A 173 3.17 0.72 7.37
CA HIS A 173 2.56 0.53 8.68
C HIS A 173 3.44 1.13 9.80
N ASP A 174 2.88 1.35 11.00
CA ASP A 174 3.67 1.75 12.17
C ASP A 174 3.92 0.56 13.12
N PRO A 175 5.13 -0.03 13.14
CA PRO A 175 5.42 -1.19 13.96
C PRO A 175 5.25 -0.93 15.46
N ARG A 176 5.49 0.31 15.92
CA ARG A 176 5.39 0.69 17.34
C ARG A 176 3.93 0.82 17.77
N ALA A 177 3.10 1.44 16.94
CA ALA A 177 1.67 1.52 17.20
C ALA A 177 1.02 0.13 17.20
N ILE A 178 1.37 -0.72 16.23
CA ILE A 178 0.91 -2.11 16.17
C ILE A 178 1.33 -2.89 17.41
N ASP A 179 2.58 -2.76 17.86
CA ASP A 179 3.07 -3.46 19.05
C ASP A 179 2.22 -3.12 20.29
N VAL A 180 1.92 -1.84 20.49
CA VAL A 180 1.08 -1.37 21.60
C VAL A 180 -0.36 -1.89 21.46
N ALA A 181 -0.93 -1.85 20.25
CA ALA A 181 -2.25 -2.40 19.98
C ALA A 181 -2.33 -3.91 20.28
N LEU A 182 -1.32 -4.69 19.87
CA LEU A 182 -1.23 -6.13 20.16
C LEU A 182 -1.12 -6.40 21.66
N GLN A 183 -0.33 -5.60 22.39
CA GLN A 183 -0.21 -5.73 23.85
C GLN A 183 -1.56 -5.50 24.55
N ILE A 184 -2.27 -4.42 24.19
CA ILE A 184 -3.59 -4.10 24.75
C ILE A 184 -4.59 -5.21 24.43
N THR A 185 -4.66 -5.62 23.16
CA THR A 185 -5.57 -6.69 22.69
C THR A 185 -5.32 -8.00 23.45
N LYS A 186 -4.04 -8.39 23.57
CA LYS A 186 -3.63 -9.58 24.32
C LYS A 186 -3.99 -9.50 25.79
N ASP A 187 -3.89 -8.34 26.42
CA ASP A 187 -4.26 -8.17 27.83
C ASP A 187 -5.78 -8.20 28.04
N ILE A 188 -6.57 -7.69 27.09
CA ILE A 188 -8.04 -7.70 27.14
C ILE A 188 -8.63 -9.10 26.94
N GLN A 189 -8.02 -9.91 26.07
CA GLN A 189 -8.59 -11.17 25.57
C GLN A 189 -10.05 -10.97 25.11
N PRO A 190 -10.27 -10.21 24.02
CA PRO A 190 -11.61 -9.83 23.60
C PRO A 190 -12.44 -11.03 23.10
N ASP A 191 -13.73 -10.80 22.94
CA ASP A 191 -14.64 -11.69 22.23
C ASP A 191 -14.47 -11.60 20.72
N VAL A 192 -14.26 -10.38 20.23
CA VAL A 192 -14.16 -10.08 18.80
C VAL A 192 -12.98 -9.15 18.58
N ILE A 193 -12.19 -9.38 17.54
CA ILE A 193 -11.19 -8.45 17.05
C ILE A 193 -11.59 -8.08 15.63
N VAL A 194 -12.13 -6.87 15.47
CA VAL A 194 -12.46 -6.38 14.13
C VAL A 194 -11.20 -5.82 13.50
N SER A 195 -10.94 -6.28 12.28
CA SER A 195 -10.03 -5.60 11.37
C SER A 195 -10.88 -4.79 10.40
N GLY A 196 -10.80 -3.47 10.52
CA GLY A 196 -11.75 -2.52 9.91
C GLY A 196 -11.60 -2.30 8.41
N GLY A 197 -10.66 -3.00 7.75
CA GLY A 197 -10.22 -2.76 6.40
C GLY A 197 -8.85 -2.09 6.33
N ASP A 198 -8.31 -2.05 5.11
CA ASP A 198 -6.98 -1.51 4.79
C ASP A 198 -5.85 -2.17 5.59
N GLU A 199 -5.94 -3.48 5.80
CA GLU A 199 -4.92 -4.24 6.50
C GLU A 199 -3.64 -4.38 5.67
N LEU A 200 -3.80 -4.51 4.35
CA LEU A 200 -2.73 -4.63 3.37
C LEU A 200 -2.79 -3.40 2.47
N ASP A 201 -1.72 -2.62 2.45
CA ASP A 201 -1.60 -1.56 1.45
C ASP A 201 -1.03 -2.18 0.16
N LEU A 202 -1.66 -1.87 -0.97
CA LEU A 202 -1.33 -2.38 -2.30
C LEU A 202 -1.27 -1.20 -3.27
N PRO A 203 -0.36 -0.23 -3.07
CA PRO A 203 -0.23 0.93 -3.95
C PRO A 203 0.13 0.51 -5.38
N GLU A 204 0.90 -0.57 -5.55
CA GLU A 204 1.31 -1.15 -6.84
C GLU A 204 0.14 -1.57 -7.72
N LEU A 205 -0.94 -2.05 -7.08
CA LEU A 205 -2.14 -2.53 -7.75
C LEU A 205 -3.22 -1.43 -7.83
N GLY A 206 -2.87 -0.21 -7.42
CA GLY A 206 -3.73 0.95 -7.44
C GLY A 206 -3.97 1.52 -8.84
N ARG A 207 -4.93 2.45 -8.91
CA ARG A 207 -5.24 3.21 -10.14
C ARG A 207 -4.47 4.52 -10.25
N PHE A 208 -3.82 4.94 -9.18
CA PHE A 208 -3.12 6.22 -9.12
C PHE A 208 -1.78 6.08 -9.83
N ASP A 209 -1.36 7.15 -10.51
CA ASP A 209 -0.05 7.17 -11.15
C ASP A 209 1.02 6.86 -10.10
N ALA A 210 1.98 6.02 -10.47
CA ALA A 210 3.11 5.73 -9.61
C ALA A 210 3.86 7.04 -9.35
N ASP A 211 3.88 7.48 -8.09
CA ASP A 211 4.67 8.62 -7.64
C ASP A 211 6.18 8.29 -7.58
N SER A 212 6.50 6.99 -7.67
CA SER A 212 7.84 6.46 -7.51
C SER A 212 7.91 4.99 -7.93
N THR A 213 9.12 4.50 -8.18
CA THR A 213 9.37 3.06 -8.42
C THR A 213 9.46 2.25 -7.13
N HIS A 214 9.30 2.88 -5.96
CA HIS A 214 9.65 2.26 -4.67
C HIS A 214 8.64 1.20 -4.20
N PHE A 215 7.43 1.24 -4.73
CA PHE A 215 6.46 0.16 -4.58
C PHE A 215 6.60 -0.90 -5.68
N MET A 216 7.17 -0.52 -6.83
CA MET A 216 7.33 -1.41 -7.98
C MET A 216 8.50 -2.40 -7.85
N GLY A 217 9.15 -2.45 -6.69
CA GLY A 217 10.17 -3.44 -6.38
C GLY A 217 9.59 -4.86 -6.45
N PRO A 218 10.33 -5.85 -6.99
CA PRO A 218 9.83 -7.21 -7.18
C PRO A 218 9.47 -7.92 -5.85
N HIS A 219 9.89 -7.36 -4.71
CA HIS A 219 9.73 -7.99 -3.41
C HIS A 219 8.67 -7.34 -2.51
N SER A 220 8.22 -6.10 -2.80
CA SER A 220 7.33 -5.33 -1.92
C SER A 220 6.00 -6.02 -1.65
N VAL A 221 5.28 -6.41 -2.70
CA VAL A 221 3.97 -7.09 -2.57
C VAL A 221 4.10 -8.41 -1.81
N ARG A 222 5.05 -9.28 -2.22
CA ARG A 222 5.27 -10.57 -1.55
C ARG A 222 5.64 -10.41 -0.08
N ARG A 223 6.59 -9.53 0.24
CA ARG A 223 7.02 -9.31 1.62
C ARG A 223 5.89 -8.71 2.46
N SER A 224 5.06 -7.83 1.90
CA SER A 224 3.91 -7.23 2.57
C SER A 224 2.83 -8.29 2.88
N VAL A 225 2.49 -9.14 1.91
CA VAL A 225 1.53 -10.25 2.12
C VAL A 225 2.03 -11.22 3.19
N LEU A 226 3.30 -11.65 3.12
CA LEU A 226 3.89 -12.55 4.11
C LEU A 226 4.00 -11.90 5.51
N GLY A 227 4.36 -10.63 5.57
CA GLY A 227 4.43 -9.86 6.81
C GLY A 227 3.08 -9.71 7.48
N LEU A 228 2.05 -9.36 6.72
CA LEU A 228 0.68 -9.27 7.21
C LEU A 228 0.16 -10.63 7.67
N HIS A 229 0.37 -11.70 6.88
CA HIS A 229 0.00 -13.05 7.27
C HIS A 229 0.61 -13.44 8.65
N ARG A 230 1.89 -13.11 8.88
CA ARG A 230 2.55 -13.35 10.17
C ARG A 230 1.98 -12.51 11.30
N LEU A 231 1.67 -11.23 11.04
CA LEU A 231 1.01 -10.36 12.01
C LEU A 231 -0.34 -10.94 12.42
N MET A 232 -1.15 -11.39 11.46
CA MET A 232 -2.45 -12.02 11.70
C MET A 232 -2.32 -13.36 12.44
N ALA A 233 -1.30 -14.16 12.10
CA ALA A 233 -0.97 -15.38 12.84
C ALA A 233 -0.62 -15.10 14.30
N GLN A 234 0.16 -14.04 14.57
CA GLN A 234 0.51 -13.62 15.92
C GLN A 234 -0.74 -13.15 16.68
N LEU A 235 -1.61 -12.35 16.05
CA LEU A 235 -2.87 -11.89 16.61
C LEU A 235 -3.76 -13.06 17.04
N ARG A 236 -3.93 -14.07 16.17
CA ARG A 236 -4.66 -15.31 16.46
C ARG A 236 -3.99 -16.13 17.57
N ALA A 237 -2.67 -16.24 17.57
CA ALA A 237 -1.92 -16.96 18.60
C ALA A 237 -2.09 -16.34 20.00
N ASP A 238 -2.14 -15.01 20.07
CA ASP A 238 -2.36 -14.25 21.30
C ASP A 238 -3.83 -14.26 21.76
N ASN A 239 -4.79 -14.50 20.86
CA ASN A 239 -6.23 -14.36 21.10
C ASN A 239 -7.04 -15.55 20.56
N GLN A 240 -6.70 -16.76 20.99
CA GLN A 240 -7.24 -18.01 20.42
C GLN A 240 -8.77 -18.13 20.41
N ASN A 241 -9.46 -17.47 21.35
CA ASN A 241 -10.90 -17.57 21.52
C ASN A 241 -11.69 -16.40 20.90
N ALA A 242 -11.01 -15.44 20.27
CA ALA A 242 -11.66 -14.29 19.66
C ALA A 242 -12.20 -14.66 18.28
N GLU A 243 -13.39 -14.18 17.94
CA GLU A 243 -13.80 -14.06 16.54
C GLU A 243 -12.96 -12.96 15.88
N ILE A 244 -12.52 -13.14 14.64
CA ILE A 244 -11.70 -12.14 13.92
C ILE A 244 -12.32 -11.87 12.55
N PRO A 245 -13.36 -11.01 12.47
CA PRO A 245 -13.88 -10.54 11.20
C PRO A 245 -12.92 -9.48 10.60
N MET A 246 -12.57 -9.68 9.33
CA MET A 246 -11.77 -8.76 8.53
C MET A 246 -12.63 -8.18 7.41
N VAL A 247 -12.92 -6.88 7.47
CA VAL A 247 -13.83 -6.21 6.53
C VAL A 247 -13.07 -5.73 5.31
N SER A 248 -13.57 -6.01 4.10
CA SER A 248 -12.95 -5.53 2.86
C SER A 248 -12.90 -4.01 2.74
N SER A 249 -11.92 -3.51 2.00
CA SER A 249 -11.62 -2.07 1.85
C SER A 249 -11.18 -1.71 0.43
N ASN A 250 -11.00 -0.41 0.15
CA ASN A 250 -10.53 0.06 -1.15
C ASN A 250 -9.05 -0.27 -1.44
N HIS A 251 -8.21 -0.52 -0.43
CA HIS A 251 -6.83 -0.98 -0.68
C HIS A 251 -6.79 -2.48 -0.96
N VAL A 252 -7.48 -3.28 -0.14
CA VAL A 252 -7.47 -4.75 -0.29
C VAL A 252 -8.16 -5.20 -1.58
N GLU A 253 -9.28 -4.55 -1.97
CA GLU A 253 -10.02 -4.88 -3.21
C GLU A 253 -9.19 -4.67 -4.49
N ARG A 254 -8.08 -3.90 -4.42
CA ARG A 254 -7.15 -3.75 -5.56
C ARG A 254 -6.59 -5.09 -6.01
N TRP A 255 -6.37 -6.02 -5.08
CA TRP A 255 -5.89 -7.37 -5.36
C TRP A 255 -6.82 -8.11 -6.31
N ASP A 256 -8.10 -8.26 -5.93
CA ASP A 256 -9.07 -9.00 -6.73
C ASP A 256 -9.37 -8.28 -8.06
N LYS A 257 -9.46 -6.94 -8.03
CA LYS A 257 -9.62 -6.13 -9.24
C LYS A 257 -8.47 -6.31 -10.23
N PHE A 258 -7.23 -6.43 -9.75
CA PHE A 258 -6.07 -6.68 -10.59
C PHE A 258 -6.21 -8.00 -11.34
N TRP A 259 -6.49 -9.10 -10.63
CA TRP A 259 -6.63 -10.42 -11.26
C TRP A 259 -7.83 -10.51 -12.19
N LEU A 260 -8.97 -9.93 -11.82
CA LEU A 260 -10.14 -9.87 -12.69
C LEU A 260 -9.86 -9.10 -13.99
N LYS A 261 -9.05 -8.04 -13.92
CA LYS A 261 -8.68 -7.23 -15.10
C LYS A 261 -7.67 -7.94 -15.99
N HIS A 262 -6.65 -8.56 -15.42
CA HIS A 262 -5.48 -9.05 -16.16
C HIS A 262 -5.52 -10.55 -16.46
N ALA A 263 -6.22 -11.34 -15.66
CA ALA A 263 -6.35 -12.78 -15.82
C ALA A 263 -7.77 -13.29 -15.45
N PRO A 264 -8.84 -12.76 -16.09
CA PRO A 264 -10.23 -13.09 -15.72
C PRO A 264 -10.54 -14.59 -15.80
N HIS A 265 -9.90 -15.33 -16.72
CA HIS A 265 -10.08 -16.77 -16.86
C HIS A 265 -9.44 -17.59 -15.72
N LEU A 266 -8.54 -16.97 -14.94
CA LEU A 266 -7.90 -17.58 -13.78
C LEU A 266 -8.50 -17.11 -12.45
N ALA A 267 -9.22 -15.98 -12.44
CA ALA A 267 -9.74 -15.35 -11.23
C ALA A 267 -10.66 -16.29 -10.41
N GLU A 268 -11.39 -17.19 -11.07
CA GLU A 268 -12.31 -18.16 -10.44
C GLU A 268 -11.72 -19.58 -10.31
N VAL A 269 -10.45 -19.78 -10.71
CA VAL A 269 -9.81 -21.09 -10.58
C VAL A 269 -9.62 -21.39 -9.09
N ARG A 270 -10.11 -22.55 -8.64
CA ARG A 270 -10.00 -23.02 -7.26
C ARG A 270 -9.05 -24.21 -7.17
N PRO A 271 -8.35 -24.40 -6.04
CA PRO A 271 -7.54 -25.59 -5.82
C PRO A 271 -8.38 -26.87 -5.97
N ALA A 272 -7.82 -27.88 -6.63
CA ALA A 272 -8.54 -29.13 -6.90
C ALA A 272 -8.89 -29.91 -5.61
N ASP A 273 -8.11 -29.70 -4.54
CA ASP A 273 -8.29 -30.30 -3.22
C ASP A 273 -9.20 -29.47 -2.29
N ASP A 274 -9.62 -28.27 -2.70
CA ASP A 274 -10.57 -27.42 -1.98
C ASP A 274 -11.48 -26.66 -2.96
N PRO A 275 -12.30 -27.37 -3.76
CA PRO A 275 -13.08 -26.80 -4.86
C PRO A 275 -14.23 -25.88 -4.40
N GLU A 276 -14.65 -25.98 -3.14
CA GLU A 276 -15.66 -25.10 -2.53
C GLU A 276 -15.01 -23.95 -1.73
N GLY A 277 -13.68 -23.92 -1.66
CA GLY A 277 -12.94 -22.88 -0.94
C GLY A 277 -12.74 -21.60 -1.75
N TYR A 278 -11.85 -20.75 -1.24
CA TYR A 278 -11.48 -19.50 -1.89
C TYR A 278 -10.74 -19.74 -3.22
N PRO A 279 -10.97 -18.90 -4.26
CA PRO A 279 -10.20 -18.93 -5.50
C PRO A 279 -8.70 -18.80 -5.27
N LEU A 280 -7.90 -19.45 -6.11
CA LEU A 280 -6.44 -19.56 -5.96
C LEU A 280 -5.75 -18.18 -5.88
N LEU A 281 -6.24 -17.22 -6.66
CA LEU A 281 -5.69 -15.87 -6.75
C LEU A 281 -6.38 -14.87 -5.80
N SER A 282 -7.24 -15.31 -4.89
CA SER A 282 -7.94 -14.40 -3.98
C SER A 282 -7.07 -13.95 -2.82
N ILE A 283 -7.40 -12.81 -2.22
CA ILE A 283 -6.66 -12.29 -1.07
C ILE A 283 -6.72 -13.23 0.15
N GLU A 284 -7.84 -13.93 0.33
CA GLU A 284 -8.04 -14.88 1.43
C GLU A 284 -7.08 -16.07 1.32
N ARG A 285 -6.79 -16.53 0.10
CA ARG A 285 -5.75 -17.54 -0.15
C ARG A 285 -4.35 -17.00 0.07
N ALA A 286 -4.05 -15.82 -0.46
CA ALA A 286 -2.72 -15.20 -0.34
C ALA A 286 -2.33 -14.99 1.14
N LEU A 287 -3.29 -14.56 1.97
CA LEU A 287 -3.11 -14.36 3.41
C LEU A 287 -3.38 -15.62 4.25
N GLY A 288 -3.81 -16.73 3.64
CA GLY A 288 -4.08 -17.99 4.35
C GLY A 288 -5.15 -17.88 5.44
N LEU A 289 -6.16 -17.02 5.26
CA LEU A 289 -7.10 -16.63 6.32
C LEU A 289 -7.89 -17.82 6.91
N LYS A 290 -8.25 -18.80 6.07
CA LYS A 290 -8.91 -20.06 6.52
C LYS A 290 -8.06 -20.82 7.54
N ALA A 291 -6.74 -20.85 7.38
CA ALA A 291 -5.84 -21.52 8.33
C ALA A 291 -5.62 -20.72 9.62
N LEU A 292 -5.86 -19.40 9.57
CA LEU A 292 -5.80 -18.51 10.72
C LEU A 292 -7.14 -18.36 11.45
N ASP A 293 -8.19 -19.02 10.97
CA ASP A 293 -9.56 -18.88 11.49
C ASP A 293 -10.03 -17.41 11.44
N ILE A 294 -9.77 -16.73 10.33
CA ILE A 294 -10.15 -15.33 10.10
C ILE A 294 -11.25 -15.28 9.03
N ASP A 295 -12.35 -14.61 9.36
CA ASP A 295 -13.51 -14.47 8.47
C ASP A 295 -13.38 -13.18 7.65
N TYR A 296 -13.20 -13.33 6.34
CA TYR A 296 -13.13 -12.18 5.42
C TYR A 296 -14.51 -11.79 4.91
N ILE A 297 -14.89 -10.53 5.11
CA ILE A 297 -16.18 -9.97 4.69
C ILE A 297 -15.94 -9.15 3.42
N ALA A 298 -16.02 -9.83 2.28
CA ALA A 298 -15.85 -9.25 0.95
C ALA A 298 -17.01 -8.34 0.53
N GLY A 299 -16.79 -7.53 -0.51
CA GLY A 299 -17.82 -6.69 -1.13
C GLY A 299 -17.75 -5.20 -0.78
N TYR A 300 -16.54 -4.63 -0.69
CA TYR A 300 -16.35 -3.19 -0.56
C TYR A 300 -17.16 -2.41 -1.64
N ALA A 301 -17.88 -1.33 -1.33
CA ALA A 301 -18.02 -0.64 -0.04
C ALA A 301 -19.24 -1.08 0.80
N ALA A 302 -19.91 -2.17 0.42
CA ALA A 302 -21.12 -2.66 1.10
C ALA A 302 -20.82 -3.65 2.23
N ALA A 303 -19.60 -4.17 2.32
CA ALA A 303 -19.17 -5.06 3.38
C ALA A 303 -19.33 -4.41 4.76
N MET A 304 -20.04 -5.09 5.66
CA MET A 304 -20.31 -4.61 7.02
C MET A 304 -20.27 -5.79 7.99
N TYR A 305 -19.71 -5.57 9.17
CA TYR A 305 -19.84 -6.46 10.31
C TYR A 305 -20.82 -5.86 11.32
N ARG A 306 -21.74 -6.69 11.84
CA ARG A 306 -22.72 -6.28 12.84
C ARG A 306 -22.22 -6.64 14.22
N VAL A 307 -21.82 -5.64 15.01
CA VAL A 307 -21.39 -5.83 16.40
C VAL A 307 -22.58 -6.21 17.28
N ASN A 308 -23.68 -5.47 17.16
CA ASN A 308 -24.98 -5.82 17.74
C ASN A 308 -26.11 -5.10 16.96
N ASP A 309 -27.35 -5.10 17.45
CA ASP A 309 -28.45 -4.44 16.73
C ASP A 309 -28.32 -2.90 16.71
N ARG A 310 -27.42 -2.33 17.53
CA ARG A 310 -27.23 -0.88 17.67
C ARG A 310 -25.94 -0.34 17.06
N LEU A 311 -24.97 -1.20 16.75
CA LEU A 311 -23.67 -0.84 16.18
C LEU A 311 -23.29 -1.77 15.03
N ILE A 312 -22.94 -1.17 13.89
CA ILE A 312 -22.31 -1.83 12.76
C ILE A 312 -20.93 -1.22 12.52
N THR A 313 -20.05 -1.97 11.88
CA THR A 313 -18.71 -1.51 11.48
C THR A 313 -18.43 -1.84 10.03
N PHE A 314 -17.72 -0.94 9.35
CA PHE A 314 -17.32 -1.08 7.96
C PHE A 314 -16.12 -0.20 7.65
N HIS A 315 -15.47 -0.42 6.50
CA HIS A 315 -14.31 0.39 6.13
C HIS A 315 -14.70 1.84 5.80
N GLY A 316 -15.61 2.03 4.86
CA GLY A 316 -16.14 3.34 4.51
C GLY A 316 -15.69 3.85 3.14
N ASP A 317 -16.45 4.80 2.61
CA ASP A 317 -16.28 5.36 1.26
C ASP A 317 -16.28 6.90 1.26
N LYS A 318 -16.32 7.50 2.46
CA LYS A 318 -16.38 8.95 2.67
C LYS A 318 -15.19 9.42 3.48
N SER A 319 -14.65 10.57 3.08
CA SER A 319 -13.65 11.31 3.84
C SER A 319 -13.84 12.81 3.61
N LYS A 320 -13.97 13.60 4.68
CA LYS A 320 -14.09 15.06 4.62
C LYS A 320 -12.87 15.73 5.24
N ASN A 321 -12.23 16.62 4.49
CA ASN A 321 -10.98 17.27 4.89
C ASN A 321 -11.06 18.11 6.17
N ASN A 322 -12.26 18.53 6.59
CA ASN A 322 -12.49 19.36 7.78
C ASN A 322 -12.88 18.56 9.04
N GLY A 323 -12.67 17.23 9.06
CA GLY A 323 -12.98 16.38 10.22
C GLY A 323 -14.48 16.20 10.48
N SER A 324 -15.31 16.34 9.43
CA SER A 324 -16.77 16.18 9.51
C SER A 324 -17.29 14.85 8.95
N THR A 325 -16.40 13.85 8.82
CA THR A 325 -16.76 12.55 8.24
C THR A 325 -17.75 11.82 9.14
N ALA A 326 -17.54 11.84 10.45
CA ALA A 326 -18.50 11.29 11.42
C ALA A 326 -19.90 11.92 11.27
N GLN A 327 -19.97 13.24 11.06
CA GLN A 327 -21.24 13.93 10.83
C GLN A 327 -21.93 13.47 9.53
N GLU A 328 -21.15 13.21 8.48
CA GLU A 328 -21.67 12.69 7.21
C GLU A 328 -22.24 11.28 7.37
N TYR A 329 -21.55 10.42 8.12
CA TYR A 329 -22.05 9.08 8.41
C TYR A 329 -23.30 9.09 9.29
N LEU A 330 -23.40 9.99 10.28
CA LEU A 330 -24.66 10.16 11.04
C LEU A 330 -25.85 10.59 10.17
N LYS A 331 -25.60 11.32 9.07
CA LYS A 331 -26.65 11.67 8.11
C LYS A 331 -27.03 10.47 7.25
N ALA A 332 -26.05 9.66 6.84
CA ALA A 332 -26.24 8.48 6.01
C ALA A 332 -26.90 7.32 6.77
N PHE A 333 -26.63 7.19 8.06
CA PHE A 333 -27.14 6.15 8.96
C PHE A 333 -27.99 6.79 10.07
N PRO A 334 -29.20 7.26 9.75
CA PRO A 334 -29.95 8.10 10.67
C PRO A 334 -30.42 7.38 11.95
N ASP A 335 -30.58 6.07 11.92
CA ASP A 335 -31.12 5.25 13.00
C ASP A 335 -30.14 4.16 13.46
N GLN A 336 -28.88 4.23 13.05
CA GLN A 336 -27.89 3.19 13.30
C GLN A 336 -26.57 3.83 13.73
N SER A 337 -25.97 3.34 14.82
CA SER A 337 -24.60 3.77 15.15
C SER A 337 -23.61 3.01 14.28
N VAL A 338 -22.52 3.69 13.92
CA VAL A 338 -21.53 3.18 12.99
C VAL A 338 -20.11 3.42 13.51
N MET A 339 -19.28 2.39 13.39
CA MET A 339 -17.84 2.48 13.49
C MET A 339 -17.30 2.45 12.05
N PHE A 340 -16.67 3.53 11.60
CA PHE A 340 -16.13 3.64 10.24
C PHE A 340 -14.62 3.83 10.28
N HIS A 341 -13.95 3.51 9.17
CA HIS A 341 -12.50 3.57 9.03
C HIS A 341 -12.15 4.51 7.87
N HIS A 342 -11.12 4.20 7.07
CA HIS A 342 -10.76 4.89 5.82
C HIS A 342 -10.13 6.28 6.00
N THR A 343 -10.51 7.03 7.03
CA THR A 343 -10.06 8.42 7.21
C THR A 343 -8.72 8.55 7.92
N HIS A 344 -8.26 7.48 8.58
CA HIS A 344 -7.10 7.45 9.47
C HIS A 344 -7.16 8.47 10.63
N ARG A 345 -8.35 9.06 10.87
CA ARG A 345 -8.59 10.06 11.90
C ARG A 345 -9.37 9.49 13.05
N MET A 346 -9.06 9.96 14.25
CA MET A 346 -9.94 9.76 15.40
C MET A 346 -11.06 10.80 15.34
N GLU A 347 -12.26 10.35 14.98
CA GLU A 347 -13.45 11.21 14.91
C GLU A 347 -14.58 10.58 15.75
N ARG A 348 -15.43 11.41 16.34
CA ARG A 348 -16.65 10.97 17.02
C ARG A 348 -17.69 12.07 16.97
N GLU A 349 -18.88 11.72 16.49
CA GLU A 349 -20.05 12.59 16.53
C GLU A 349 -21.23 11.81 17.10
N MET A 350 -22.05 12.48 17.90
CA MET A 350 -23.23 11.86 18.54
C MET A 350 -24.47 12.70 18.32
N ARG A 351 -25.62 12.03 18.25
CA ARG A 351 -26.93 12.66 18.33
C ARG A 351 -27.92 11.83 19.13
N THR A 352 -28.92 12.48 19.71
CA THR A 352 -30.02 11.79 20.38
C THR A 352 -31.22 11.71 19.43
N LEU A 353 -31.70 10.50 19.19
CA LEU A 353 -32.91 10.24 18.39
C LEU A 353 -33.78 9.20 19.09
N GLY A 354 -35.05 9.54 19.33
CA GLY A 354 -36.01 8.60 19.94
C GLY A 354 -35.60 8.06 21.31
N GLY A 355 -34.87 8.86 22.11
CA GLY A 355 -34.38 8.44 23.44
C GLY A 355 -33.13 7.56 23.41
N ARG A 356 -32.52 7.33 22.25
CA ARG A 356 -31.24 6.62 22.07
C ARG A 356 -30.15 7.56 21.59
N VAL A 357 -28.92 7.32 22.04
CA VAL A 357 -27.72 7.93 21.45
C VAL A 357 -27.33 7.13 20.21
N ILE A 358 -27.23 7.83 19.09
CA ILE A 358 -26.69 7.32 17.83
C ILE A 358 -25.36 8.01 17.61
N GLN A 359 -24.32 7.24 17.34
CA GLN A 359 -22.98 7.76 17.17
C GLN A 359 -22.30 7.24 15.91
N ALA A 360 -21.51 8.08 15.28
CA ALA A 360 -20.57 7.70 14.24
C ALA A 360 -19.16 8.00 14.74
N PHE A 361 -18.25 7.03 14.65
CA PHE A 361 -16.88 7.21 15.14
C PHE A 361 -15.88 6.39 14.35
N SER A 362 -14.64 6.88 14.34
CA SER A 362 -13.46 6.24 13.72
C SER A 362 -12.32 6.22 14.73
N ASN A 363 -11.58 5.13 14.83
CA ASN A 363 -10.60 4.92 15.89
C ASN A 363 -9.16 5.28 15.50
N GLY A 364 -8.95 5.95 14.36
CA GLY A 364 -7.63 6.32 13.87
C GLY A 364 -7.08 5.31 12.87
N CYS A 365 -5.78 5.04 12.92
CA CYS A 365 -5.12 4.01 12.12
C CYS A 365 -3.96 3.35 12.88
N LEU A 366 -3.42 2.26 12.35
CA LEU A 366 -2.14 1.69 12.79
C LEU A 366 -1.03 1.88 11.74
N ALA A 367 -1.31 2.73 10.75
CA ALA A 367 -0.39 3.17 9.72
C ALA A 367 0.65 4.18 10.23
N ASN A 368 1.75 4.35 9.51
CA ASN A 368 2.78 5.33 9.85
C ASN A 368 2.29 6.76 9.57
N THR A 369 1.91 7.48 10.63
CA THR A 369 1.40 8.86 10.53
C THR A 369 2.49 9.91 10.37
N GLN A 370 3.77 9.52 10.28
CA GLN A 370 4.90 10.45 10.14
C GLN A 370 5.27 10.71 8.66
N GLY A 371 4.42 10.29 7.72
CA GLY A 371 4.55 10.63 6.30
C GLY A 371 5.08 9.52 5.39
N ALA A 372 5.24 8.29 5.89
CA ALA A 372 5.66 7.15 5.05
C ALA A 372 4.51 6.54 4.22
N VAL A 373 3.25 6.71 4.66
CA VAL A 373 2.07 6.17 3.98
C VAL A 373 1.66 7.09 2.84
N PRO A 374 1.58 6.61 1.57
CA PRO A 374 1.14 7.43 0.44
C PRO A 374 -0.20 8.11 0.70
N SER A 375 -0.22 9.42 0.49
CA SER A 375 -1.40 10.26 0.64
C SER A 375 -1.54 11.18 -0.57
N TYR A 376 -2.65 11.92 -0.64
CA TYR A 376 -2.86 12.92 -1.68
C TYR A 376 -1.83 14.08 -1.64
N HIS A 377 -1.23 14.35 -0.47
CA HIS A 377 -0.27 15.45 -0.28
C HIS A 377 1.18 14.98 -0.17
N ASN A 378 1.44 13.68 -0.30
CA ASN A 378 2.80 13.17 -0.33
C ASN A 378 3.45 13.42 -1.68
N ALA A 379 4.76 13.58 -1.65
CA ALA A 379 5.58 13.68 -2.83
C ALA A 379 6.85 12.86 -2.65
N VAL A 380 7.45 12.52 -3.78
CA VAL A 380 8.75 11.87 -3.86
C VAL A 380 9.68 12.82 -4.62
N ASP A 381 10.92 12.98 -4.15
CA ASP A 381 11.89 13.86 -4.79
C ASP A 381 12.53 13.22 -6.03
N THR A 382 13.40 13.97 -6.72
CA THR A 382 14.11 13.49 -7.93
C THR A 382 15.02 12.29 -7.68
N HIS A 383 15.37 12.02 -6.42
CA HIS A 383 16.17 10.86 -6.01
C HIS A 383 15.31 9.65 -5.68
N GLY A 384 13.98 9.78 -5.68
CA GLY A 384 13.05 8.74 -5.26
C GLY A 384 12.73 8.80 -3.77
N GLU A 385 13.34 9.68 -3.00
CA GLU A 385 13.13 9.73 -1.55
C GLU A 385 11.80 10.37 -1.19
N ILE A 386 11.14 9.83 -0.17
CA ILE A 386 9.88 10.41 0.33
C ILE A 386 10.18 11.80 0.88
N VAL A 387 9.45 12.80 0.41
CA VAL A 387 9.41 14.12 1.03
C VAL A 387 8.39 14.03 2.17
N PRO A 388 8.82 14.02 3.45
CA PRO A 388 7.92 13.72 4.55
C PRO A 388 6.86 14.82 4.67
N HIS A 389 5.59 14.41 4.59
CA HIS A 389 4.45 15.26 4.88
C HIS A 389 3.55 14.56 5.90
N GLN A 390 3.31 15.23 7.02
CA GLN A 390 2.44 14.71 8.06
C GLN A 390 0.98 15.05 7.75
N GLU A 391 0.20 14.03 7.42
CA GLU A 391 -1.24 14.16 7.32
C GLU A 391 -1.87 14.35 8.71
N ASN A 392 -3.07 14.92 8.73
CA ASN A 392 -3.88 14.98 9.94
C ASN A 392 -4.47 13.60 10.26
N TRP A 393 -3.62 12.67 10.69
CA TRP A 393 -3.95 11.31 11.08
C TRP A 393 -3.51 11.03 12.51
N GLN A 394 -4.17 10.08 13.16
CA GLN A 394 -3.90 9.72 14.55
C GLN A 394 -3.82 8.20 14.69
N ASN A 395 -2.79 7.72 15.40
CA ASN A 395 -2.73 6.33 15.76
C ASN A 395 -3.64 6.02 16.95
N GLY A 396 -4.36 4.90 16.86
CA GLY A 396 -5.27 4.48 17.91
C GLY A 396 -5.98 3.17 17.63
N ILE A 397 -6.70 2.69 18.65
CA ILE A 397 -7.58 1.52 18.57
C ILE A 397 -8.92 1.83 19.25
N GLY A 398 -9.95 1.06 18.92
CA GLY A 398 -11.23 1.11 19.61
C GLY A 398 -11.38 -0.05 20.58
N VAL A 399 -11.90 0.20 21.78
CA VAL A 399 -12.39 -0.85 22.67
C VAL A 399 -13.88 -0.65 22.92
N VAL A 400 -14.68 -1.63 22.51
CA VAL A 400 -16.13 -1.58 22.57
C VAL A 400 -16.66 -2.63 23.53
N HIS A 401 -17.31 -2.17 24.61
CA HIS A 401 -18.07 -3.02 25.51
C HIS A 401 -19.53 -3.02 25.06
N TYR A 402 -20.13 -4.19 24.83
CA TYR A 402 -21.49 -4.26 24.32
C TYR A 402 -22.29 -5.42 24.89
N THR A 403 -23.61 -5.24 24.93
CA THR A 403 -24.56 -6.34 25.17
C THR A 403 -25.12 -6.80 23.83
N GLU A 404 -25.25 -8.11 23.64
CA GLU A 404 -25.82 -8.72 22.44
C GLU A 404 -27.26 -8.27 22.17
N GLY A 405 -27.73 -8.47 20.93
CA GLY A 405 -29.04 -8.02 20.46
C GLY A 405 -29.16 -6.49 20.51
N ASN A 406 -30.32 -6.00 20.95
CA ASN A 406 -30.60 -4.56 21.05
C ASN A 406 -30.09 -3.93 22.35
N GLY A 407 -28.97 -4.44 22.87
CA GLY A 407 -28.32 -3.97 24.08
C GLY A 407 -27.54 -2.66 23.90
N ALA A 408 -27.15 -2.04 25.01
CA ALA A 408 -26.29 -0.86 24.98
C ALA A 408 -24.85 -1.21 24.59
N PHE A 409 -24.09 -0.21 24.17
CA PHE A 409 -22.65 -0.33 23.97
C PHE A 409 -21.94 0.94 24.44
N HIS A 410 -20.67 0.78 24.80
CA HIS A 410 -19.75 1.84 25.21
C HIS A 410 -18.47 1.71 24.41
N VAL A 411 -17.95 2.83 23.90
CA VAL A 411 -16.72 2.86 23.11
C VAL A 411 -15.67 3.76 23.77
N GLU A 412 -14.50 3.19 23.98
CA GLU A 412 -13.28 3.86 24.38
C GLU A 412 -12.36 3.96 23.16
N GLN A 413 -12.08 5.20 22.75
CA GLN A 413 -11.08 5.50 21.72
C GLN A 413 -9.73 5.63 22.42
N VAL A 414 -8.85 4.64 22.24
CA VAL A 414 -7.54 4.59 22.88
C VAL A 414 -6.51 5.15 21.91
N ALA A 415 -6.03 6.36 22.19
CA ALA A 415 -4.97 6.98 21.40
C ALA A 415 -3.61 6.32 21.68
N ILE A 416 -2.80 6.20 20.64
CA ILE A 416 -1.40 5.75 20.70
C ILE A 416 -0.56 6.88 20.13
N ASP A 417 -0.17 7.85 20.94
CA ASP A 417 0.41 9.09 20.41
C ASP A 417 1.91 8.95 20.12
N HIS A 418 2.29 9.04 18.84
CA HIS A 418 3.70 8.99 18.42
C HIS A 418 4.54 10.11 19.03
N ASN A 419 3.96 11.28 19.32
CA ASN A 419 4.67 12.41 19.95
C ASN A 419 5.03 12.12 21.41
N ASP A 420 4.24 11.27 22.07
CA ASP A 420 4.45 10.85 23.45
C ASP A 420 5.13 9.48 23.55
N GLY A 421 5.92 9.12 22.54
CA GLY A 421 6.65 7.85 22.50
C GLY A 421 5.75 6.64 22.31
N TYR A 422 4.63 6.80 21.61
CA TYR A 422 3.63 5.76 21.32
C TYR A 422 3.00 5.17 22.57
N ARG A 423 2.94 5.93 23.66
CA ARG A 423 2.32 5.45 24.89
C ARG A 423 0.81 5.48 24.76
N ALA A 424 0.16 4.46 25.30
CA ALA A 424 -1.29 4.38 25.42
C ALA A 424 -1.69 4.06 26.85
N PHE A 425 -2.73 4.72 27.34
CA PHE A 425 -3.32 4.44 28.65
C PHE A 425 -4.65 3.72 28.47
N TYR A 426 -4.78 2.53 29.06
CA TYR A 426 -6.01 1.76 29.03
C TYR A 426 -6.16 0.93 30.31
N ASP A 427 -7.38 0.90 30.88
CA ASP A 427 -7.74 0.15 32.10
C ASP A 427 -6.76 0.35 33.27
N GLY A 428 -6.37 1.60 33.53
CA GLY A 428 -5.47 1.94 34.63
C GLY A 428 -3.99 1.63 34.38
N LYS A 429 -3.62 1.15 33.19
CA LYS A 429 -2.27 0.71 32.84
C LYS A 429 -1.72 1.50 31.64
N TRP A 430 -0.43 1.83 31.70
CA TRP A 430 0.34 2.33 30.57
C TRP A 430 0.91 1.18 29.74
N TYR A 431 0.83 1.34 28.43
CA TYR A 431 1.44 0.47 27.43
C TYR A 431 2.41 1.31 26.60
N GLU A 432 3.55 0.72 26.27
CA GLU A 432 4.63 1.36 25.52
C GLU A 432 5.23 0.35 24.53
N PRO A 433 5.77 0.80 23.40
CA PRO A 433 6.37 -0.10 22.42
C PRO A 433 7.54 -0.87 23.03
N ARG A 434 7.59 -2.17 22.75
CA ARG A 434 8.75 -2.99 23.10
C ARG A 434 9.95 -2.57 22.23
N PRO A 435 11.20 -2.62 22.73
CA PRO A 435 12.39 -2.25 21.95
C PRO A 435 12.56 -3.02 20.62
N GLN A 436 11.96 -4.20 20.51
CA GLN A 436 11.98 -5.03 19.30
C GLN A 436 10.90 -4.66 18.26
N ALA A 437 9.97 -3.76 18.57
CA ALA A 437 8.91 -3.35 17.65
C ALA A 437 9.48 -2.74 16.36
N GLU A 438 10.54 -1.93 16.45
CA GLU A 438 11.17 -1.31 15.29
C GLU A 438 11.91 -2.28 14.38
N ARG A 439 12.32 -3.46 14.91
CA ARG A 439 13.09 -4.45 14.14
C ARG A 439 12.26 -5.64 13.70
N THR A 440 11.04 -5.76 14.20
CA THR A 440 10.24 -6.97 13.94
C THR A 440 9.99 -7.08 12.45
N TRP A 441 9.71 -5.97 11.75
CA TRP A 441 9.57 -5.94 10.29
C TRP A 441 10.85 -6.29 9.52
N GLU A 442 12.04 -5.95 10.04
CA GLU A 442 13.35 -6.23 9.41
C GLU A 442 13.79 -7.69 9.56
N GLN A 443 13.42 -8.36 10.65
CA GLN A 443 13.86 -9.73 10.98
C GLN A 443 13.13 -10.83 10.19
N PHE A 444 12.31 -10.47 9.21
CA PHE A 444 11.34 -11.34 8.55
C PHE A 444 11.86 -12.05 7.30
N GLU A 445 13.03 -12.70 7.39
CA GLU A 445 13.57 -13.58 6.34
C GLU A 445 12.68 -14.84 6.12
N PRO A 446 12.53 -15.34 4.88
CA PRO A 446 11.86 -16.60 4.59
C PRO A 446 12.57 -17.77 5.29
N GLY A 447 11.86 -18.50 6.16
CA GLY A 447 12.42 -19.65 6.88
C GLY A 447 12.43 -19.54 8.41
N LEU A 448 12.13 -18.37 8.99
CA LEU A 448 11.85 -18.29 10.42
C LEU A 448 10.50 -18.96 10.74
N THR A 449 10.57 -20.14 11.36
CA THR A 449 9.49 -20.63 12.23
C THR A 449 9.13 -19.51 13.19
N ILE A 450 7.82 -19.26 13.42
CA ILE A 450 7.29 -18.38 14.47
C ILE A 450 7.87 -18.86 15.80
N ARG A 451 9.07 -18.38 16.16
CA ARG A 451 9.75 -18.74 17.40
C ARG A 451 9.20 -17.80 18.46
N GLU A 452 8.57 -18.44 19.44
CA GLU A 452 8.33 -17.99 20.81
C GLU A 452 8.91 -16.60 21.08
N TYR A 453 8.04 -15.59 21.06
CA TYR A 453 8.36 -14.29 21.65
C TYR A 453 8.88 -14.54 23.06
N PRO A 454 10.06 -14.02 23.45
CA PRO A 454 10.53 -14.16 24.81
C PRO A 454 9.49 -13.55 25.76
N ALA A 455 9.14 -14.32 26.79
CA ALA A 455 8.22 -13.88 27.83
C ALA A 455 8.66 -12.49 28.34
N ALA A 456 7.69 -11.60 28.55
CA ALA A 456 7.95 -10.28 29.11
C ALA A 456 8.73 -10.43 30.42
N PRO A 457 9.74 -9.57 30.70
CA PRO A 457 10.47 -9.64 31.95
C PRO A 457 9.51 -9.47 33.12
N GLU A 458 9.61 -10.36 34.11
CA GLU A 458 8.83 -10.29 35.34
C GLU A 458 8.95 -8.90 35.96
N VAL A 459 7.82 -8.20 36.04
CA VAL A 459 7.71 -6.98 36.84
C VAL A 459 7.95 -7.39 38.28
N ARG A 460 9.16 -7.11 38.78
CA ARG A 460 9.46 -7.20 40.21
C ARG A 460 8.59 -6.18 40.91
N ASN A 461 7.58 -6.65 41.63
CA ASN A 461 6.84 -5.83 42.57
C ASN A 461 7.85 -5.22 43.56
N ALA A 462 8.04 -3.91 43.49
CA ALA A 462 8.71 -3.16 44.54
C ALA A 462 7.76 -3.14 45.76
N ALA A 463 8.31 -3.55 46.90
CA ALA A 463 7.66 -3.54 48.20
C ALA A 463 7.39 -2.13 48.72
#